data_AF-A0A3D0DYU0-F1
#
_entry.id   AF-A0A3D0DYU0-F1
#
_cell.length_a   1.000
_cell.length_b   1.000
_cell.length_c   1.000
_cell.angle_alpha   90.00
_cell.angle_beta   90.00
_cell.angle_gamma   90.00
#
_symmetry.space_group_name_H-M   'P 1'
#
loop_
_entity.id
_entity.type
_entity.pdbx_description
1 polymer ?
#
loop_
_entity_poly.entity_id
_entity_poly.type
_entity_poly.pdbx_seq_one_letter_code
_entity_poly.pdbx_strand_id
1 'polypeptide(L)'
;PHNPLARLRLRVVALSALLVPLVISALKQASVAHCPWDLARYGGTEPYLRLFDALPFGVPPGHCLPAGHASSALWLVSLCVYWLPLRTRMAGRVAAAALALGGAVGWMQQLRGAHFLTHTLWSAWIACAIVLVLVLVLQWQPLQRLRALLEERDTVDEAV
;
A
#
# COMPACT_ATOMS: atom_id res chain seq x y z
N PRO A 1 16.70 -25.38 -12.21
CA PRO A 1 17.20 -24.36 -11.25
C PRO A 1 16.21 -23.18 -11.07
N HIS A 2 15.49 -23.14 -9.95
CA HIS A 2 14.55 -22.06 -9.67
C HIS A 2 15.30 -20.76 -9.29
N ASN A 3 15.11 -19.68 -10.05
CA ASN A 3 15.75 -18.39 -9.79
C ASN A 3 15.25 -17.78 -8.44
N PRO A 4 16.11 -17.63 -7.41
CA PRO A 4 15.71 -17.15 -6.08
C PRO A 4 15.15 -15.72 -6.12
N LEU A 5 15.66 -14.86 -7.01
CA LEU A 5 15.17 -13.50 -7.21
C LEU A 5 13.76 -13.50 -7.81
N ALA A 6 13.48 -14.43 -8.73
CA ALA A 6 12.13 -14.58 -9.28
C ALA A 6 11.12 -14.99 -8.20
N ARG A 7 11.50 -15.91 -7.29
CA ARG A 7 10.66 -16.29 -6.14
C ARG A 7 10.41 -15.12 -5.19
N LEU A 8 11.43 -14.33 -4.89
CA LEU A 8 11.31 -13.14 -4.03
C LEU A 8 10.31 -12.13 -4.63
N ARG A 9 10.49 -11.80 -5.91
CA ARG A 9 9.60 -10.87 -6.63
C ARG A 9 8.15 -11.36 -6.65
N LEU A 10 7.95 -12.65 -6.93
CA LEU A 10 6.62 -13.23 -6.91
C LEU A 10 5.97 -13.16 -5.52
N ARG A 11 6.72 -13.44 -4.45
CA ARG A 11 6.23 -13.31 -3.07
C ARG A 11 5.83 -11.89 -2.73
N VAL A 12 6.65 -10.89 -3.09
CA VAL A 12 6.31 -9.48 -2.87
C VAL A 12 5.00 -9.13 -3.57
N VAL A 13 4.83 -9.54 -4.83
CA VAL A 13 3.63 -9.24 -5.61
C VAL A 13 2.40 -9.94 -5.03
N ALA A 14 2.50 -11.23 -4.73
CA ALA A 14 1.39 -12.01 -4.16
C ALA A 14 0.95 -11.46 -2.79
N LEU A 15 1.92 -11.14 -1.91
CA LEU A 15 1.62 -10.55 -0.61
C LEU A 15 1.05 -9.14 -0.75
N SER A 16 1.54 -8.33 -1.70
CA SER A 16 0.98 -7.00 -1.97
C SER A 16 -0.48 -7.08 -2.42
N ALA A 17 -0.80 -8.02 -3.33
CA ALA A 17 -2.16 -8.24 -3.82
C ALA A 17 -3.16 -8.59 -2.70
N LEU A 18 -2.69 -9.26 -1.64
CA LEU A 18 -3.49 -9.60 -0.47
C LEU A 18 -3.51 -8.46 0.57
N LEU A 19 -2.34 -7.99 0.98
CA LEU A 19 -2.19 -7.08 2.12
C LEU A 19 -2.66 -5.66 1.82
N VAL A 20 -2.47 -5.16 0.59
CA VAL A 20 -2.88 -3.79 0.27
C VAL A 20 -4.40 -3.62 0.39
N PRO A 21 -5.26 -4.44 -0.24
CA PRO A 21 -6.71 -4.35 -0.03
C PRO A 21 -7.13 -4.66 1.41
N LEU A 22 -6.49 -5.63 2.06
CA LEU A 22 -6.85 -6.03 3.42
C LEU A 22 -6.59 -4.91 4.42
N VAL A 23 -5.40 -4.31 4.41
CA VAL A 23 -5.03 -3.21 5.32
C VAL A 23 -5.87 -1.98 5.04
N ILE A 24 -6.05 -1.59 3.77
CA ILE A 24 -6.89 -0.43 3.42
C ILE A 24 -8.33 -0.66 3.88
N SER A 25 -8.88 -1.86 3.70
CA SER A 25 -10.23 -2.18 4.15
C SER A 25 -10.33 -2.17 5.67
N ALA A 26 -9.37 -2.73 6.39
CA ALA A 26 -9.34 -2.71 7.86
C ALA A 26 -9.28 -1.28 8.41
N LEU A 27 -8.40 -0.43 7.84
CA LEU A 27 -8.30 0.98 8.20
C LEU A 27 -9.59 1.74 7.90
N LYS A 28 -10.25 1.43 6.77
CA LYS A 28 -11.53 2.02 6.40
C LYS A 28 -12.62 1.67 7.42
N GLN A 29 -12.69 0.41 7.85
CA GLN A 29 -13.65 -0.01 8.88
C GLN A 29 -13.36 0.61 10.25
N ALA A 30 -12.11 0.96 10.56
CA ALA A 30 -11.76 1.68 11.79
C ALA A 30 -12.00 3.20 11.71
N SER A 31 -12.35 3.72 10.54
CA SER A 31 -12.39 5.15 10.28
C SER A 31 -13.75 5.76 10.62
N VAL A 32 -13.68 6.92 11.28
CA VAL A 32 -14.86 7.74 11.61
C VAL A 32 -15.25 8.69 10.48
N ALA A 33 -14.39 8.91 9.48
CA ALA A 33 -14.60 9.89 8.43
C ALA A 33 -15.76 9.51 7.50
N HIS A 34 -16.66 10.46 7.23
CA HIS A 34 -17.79 10.31 6.31
C HIS A 34 -17.44 10.57 4.85
N CYS A 35 -18.24 10.01 3.95
CA CYS A 35 -18.10 10.25 2.52
C CYS A 35 -18.70 11.60 2.13
N PRO A 36 -18.22 12.24 1.05
CA PRO A 36 -18.69 13.57 0.66
C PRO A 36 -20.23 13.67 0.53
N TRP A 37 -20.90 12.67 -0.05
CA TRP A 37 -22.35 12.67 -0.17
C TRP A 37 -23.10 12.61 1.18
N ASP A 38 -22.46 12.16 2.27
CA ASP A 38 -23.09 12.05 3.58
C ASP A 38 -23.01 13.38 4.34
N LEU A 39 -22.13 14.28 3.93
CA LEU A 39 -21.82 15.50 4.67
C LEU A 39 -22.90 16.57 4.48
N ALA A 40 -23.26 17.23 5.59
CA ALA A 40 -24.23 18.33 5.61
C ALA A 40 -23.90 19.45 4.62
N ARG A 41 -22.61 19.75 4.42
CA ARG A 41 -22.15 20.78 3.47
C ARG A 41 -22.36 20.44 1.99
N TYR A 42 -22.67 19.18 1.67
CA TYR A 42 -22.90 18.68 0.31
C TYR A 42 -24.29 18.07 0.13
N GLY A 43 -25.21 18.33 1.05
CA GLY A 43 -26.61 17.88 0.99
C GLY A 43 -26.93 16.62 1.80
N GLY A 44 -25.99 16.09 2.57
CA GLY A 44 -26.23 15.01 3.54
C GLY A 44 -26.62 15.53 4.94
N THR A 45 -26.38 14.72 5.97
CA THR A 45 -26.73 15.03 7.38
C THR A 45 -25.54 15.03 8.33
N GLU A 46 -24.42 14.45 7.92
CA GLU A 46 -23.28 14.17 8.80
C GLU A 46 -22.31 15.35 8.89
N PRO A 47 -21.64 15.53 10.04
CA PRO A 47 -20.64 16.58 10.19
C PRO A 47 -19.36 16.26 9.40
N TYR A 48 -18.66 17.30 8.96
CA TYR A 48 -17.30 17.12 8.43
C TYR A 48 -16.30 16.96 9.57
N LEU A 49 -15.68 15.79 9.66
CA LEU A 49 -14.62 15.49 10.63
C LEU A 49 -13.24 15.60 9.96
N ARG A 50 -12.31 16.30 10.62
CA ARG A 50 -10.88 16.29 10.26
C ARG A 50 -10.22 15.02 10.76
N LEU A 51 -8.99 14.77 10.31
CA LEU A 51 -8.27 13.52 10.58
C LEU A 51 -8.12 13.17 12.08
N PHE A 52 -8.02 14.18 12.95
CA PHE A 52 -7.83 14.01 14.39
C PHE A 52 -9.04 14.45 15.21
N ASP A 53 -10.16 14.74 14.56
CA ASP A 53 -11.39 15.08 15.28
C ASP A 53 -11.97 13.80 15.90
N ALA A 54 -12.45 13.93 17.13
CA ALA A 54 -13.23 12.88 17.77
C ALA A 54 -14.62 12.78 17.14
N LEU A 55 -15.17 11.56 17.07
CA LEU A 55 -16.54 11.34 16.65
C LEU A 55 -17.51 11.93 17.70
N PRO A 56 -18.38 12.89 17.34
CA PRO A 56 -19.34 13.44 18.28
C PRO A 56 -20.32 12.37 18.80
N PHE A 57 -20.81 12.55 20.02
CA PHE A 57 -21.77 11.62 20.61
C PHE A 57 -23.05 11.54 19.75
N GLY A 58 -23.51 10.33 19.47
CA GLY A 58 -24.71 10.07 18.66
C GLY A 58 -24.51 10.10 17.13
N VAL A 59 -23.30 10.42 16.64
CA VAL A 59 -22.98 10.40 15.21
C VAL A 59 -22.40 9.02 14.84
N PRO A 60 -22.95 8.30 13.83
CA PRO A 60 -22.38 7.04 13.40
C PRO A 60 -21.05 7.24 12.64
N PRO A 61 -20.08 6.32 12.72
CA PRO A 61 -18.84 6.41 11.95
C PRO A 61 -19.10 6.24 10.45
N GLY A 62 -18.44 7.07 9.63
CA GLY A 62 -18.67 7.11 8.19
C GLY A 62 -17.89 6.09 7.35
N HIS A 63 -16.85 5.46 7.90
CA HIS A 63 -16.06 4.41 7.23
C HIS A 63 -15.60 4.76 5.81
N CYS A 64 -15.16 5.99 5.56
CA CYS A 64 -14.87 6.45 4.19
C CYS A 64 -13.38 6.63 3.86
N LEU A 65 -12.54 6.85 4.87
CA LEU A 65 -11.09 7.03 4.71
C LEU A 65 -10.38 5.78 5.23
N PRO A 66 -9.43 5.15 4.51
CA PRO A 66 -8.98 5.42 3.14
C PRO A 66 -9.92 4.87 2.04
N ALA A 67 -9.66 5.24 0.78
CA ALA A 67 -10.46 4.81 -0.37
C ALA A 67 -10.23 3.33 -0.72
N GLY A 68 -11.14 2.46 -0.25
CA GLY A 68 -11.10 1.01 -0.49
C GLY A 68 -11.19 0.60 -1.96
N HIS A 69 -12.01 1.27 -2.78
CA HIS A 69 -12.12 0.91 -4.20
C HIS A 69 -10.79 1.05 -4.96
N ALA A 70 -10.00 2.08 -4.63
CA ALA A 70 -8.70 2.32 -5.25
C ALA A 70 -7.70 1.18 -4.95
N SER A 71 -7.82 0.48 -3.82
CA SER A 71 -6.90 -0.61 -3.47
C SER A 71 -6.96 -1.80 -4.43
N SER A 72 -8.05 -1.96 -5.17
CA SER A 72 -8.20 -3.00 -6.21
C SER A 72 -7.14 -2.90 -7.32
N ALA A 73 -6.61 -1.69 -7.57
CA ALA A 73 -5.56 -1.43 -8.53
C ALA A 73 -4.23 -1.02 -7.88
N LEU A 74 -4.24 -0.36 -6.72
CA LEU A 74 -3.01 0.19 -6.11
C LEU A 74 -1.98 -0.87 -5.73
N TRP A 75 -2.37 -2.11 -5.44
CA TRP A 75 -1.41 -3.19 -5.18
C TRP A 75 -0.48 -3.45 -6.37
N LEU A 76 -0.90 -3.13 -7.61
CA LEU A 76 -0.10 -3.29 -8.83
C LEU A 76 1.20 -2.47 -8.80
N VAL A 77 1.32 -1.48 -7.91
CA VAL A 77 2.58 -0.77 -7.70
C VAL A 77 3.73 -1.74 -7.36
N SER A 78 3.43 -2.89 -6.75
CA SER A 78 4.40 -3.94 -6.46
C SER A 78 5.05 -4.55 -7.70
N LEU A 79 4.45 -4.42 -8.89
CA LEU A 79 5.03 -4.95 -10.12
C LEU A 79 6.36 -4.26 -10.49
N CYS A 80 6.62 -3.06 -9.94
CA CYS A 80 7.89 -2.35 -10.15
C CYS A 80 9.13 -3.19 -9.74
N VAL A 81 8.97 -4.13 -8.80
CA VAL A 81 10.06 -4.99 -8.28
C VAL A 81 10.68 -5.90 -9.34
N TYR A 82 9.97 -6.18 -10.45
CA TYR A 82 10.52 -6.95 -11.57
C TYR A 82 11.63 -6.20 -12.31
N TRP A 83 11.66 -4.87 -12.22
CA TRP A 83 12.67 -4.02 -12.85
C TRP A 83 13.74 -3.51 -11.88
N LEU A 84 13.52 -3.62 -10.57
CA LEU A 84 14.52 -3.24 -9.57
C LEU A 84 15.61 -4.32 -9.38
N PRO A 85 16.86 -3.95 -9.06
CA PRO A 85 17.39 -2.58 -9.07
C PRO A 85 17.91 -2.12 -10.45
N LEU A 86 18.03 -3.04 -11.42
CA LEU A 86 18.79 -2.83 -12.66
C LEU A 86 18.15 -1.85 -13.67
N ARG A 87 16.83 -1.65 -13.63
CA ARG A 87 16.06 -0.83 -14.59
C ARG A 87 15.13 0.14 -13.86
N THR A 88 15.68 0.99 -13.00
CA THR A 88 14.94 1.95 -12.15
C THR A 88 13.98 2.86 -12.91
N ARG A 89 14.36 3.34 -14.11
CA ARG A 89 13.47 4.15 -14.96
C ARG A 89 12.20 3.40 -15.36
N MET A 90 12.32 2.11 -15.69
CA MET A 90 11.18 1.28 -16.03
C MET A 90 10.35 0.93 -14.80
N ALA A 91 11.00 0.64 -13.66
CA ALA A 91 10.31 0.45 -12.38
C ALA A 91 9.44 1.67 -12.02
N GLY A 92 9.98 2.88 -12.19
CA GLY A 92 9.25 4.14 -11.98
C GLY A 92 8.05 4.30 -12.92
N ARG A 93 8.20 3.96 -14.22
CA ARG A 93 7.08 3.98 -15.18
C ARG A 93 5.97 3.00 -14.80
N VAL A 94 6.32 1.78 -14.39
CA VAL A 94 5.35 0.76 -13.95
C VAL A 94 4.63 1.20 -12.68
N ALA A 95 5.37 1.75 -11.71
CA ALA A 95 4.78 2.30 -10.50
C ALA A 95 3.83 3.47 -10.79
N ALA A 96 4.23 4.41 -11.66
CA ALA A 96 3.40 5.52 -12.08
C ALA A 96 2.12 5.05 -12.81
N ALA A 97 2.23 4.07 -13.69
CA ALA A 97 1.07 3.48 -14.37
C ALA A 97 0.10 2.82 -13.38
N ALA A 98 0.61 2.05 -12.41
CA ALA A 98 -0.22 1.44 -11.37
C ALA A 98 -0.92 2.49 -10.48
N LEU A 99 -0.19 3.54 -10.09
CA LEU A 99 -0.76 4.66 -9.33
C LEU A 99 -1.81 5.42 -10.15
N ALA A 100 -1.61 5.58 -11.46
CA ALA A 100 -2.59 6.19 -12.35
C ALA A 100 -3.87 5.33 -12.45
N LEU A 101 -3.76 4.00 -12.52
CA LEU A 101 -4.91 3.10 -12.49
C LEU A 101 -5.68 3.20 -11.16
N GLY A 102 -4.97 3.16 -10.02
CA GLY A 102 -5.59 3.38 -8.71
C GLY A 102 -6.23 4.77 -8.58
N GLY A 103 -5.57 5.78 -9.12
CA GLY A 103 -6.06 7.15 -9.22
C GLY A 103 -7.32 7.26 -10.08
N ALA A 104 -7.40 6.55 -11.21
CA ALA A 104 -8.58 6.53 -12.08
C ALA A 104 -9.79 5.89 -11.39
N VAL A 105 -9.59 4.80 -10.65
CA VAL A 105 -10.65 4.20 -9.82
C VAL A 105 -11.08 5.18 -8.73
N GLY A 106 -10.14 5.81 -8.03
CA GLY A 106 -10.44 6.84 -7.03
C GLY A 106 -11.11 8.09 -7.61
N TRP A 107 -10.80 8.44 -8.85
CA TRP A 107 -11.42 9.55 -9.58
C TRP A 107 -12.88 9.23 -9.91
N MET A 108 -13.17 8.03 -10.40
CA MET A 108 -14.55 7.58 -10.62
C MET A 108 -15.38 7.69 -9.34
N GLN A 109 -14.79 7.35 -8.20
CA GLN A 109 -15.44 7.49 -6.91
C GLN A 109 -15.64 8.95 -6.48
N GLN A 110 -14.73 9.86 -6.82
CA GLN A 110 -14.90 11.30 -6.60
C GLN A 110 -16.06 11.86 -7.43
N LEU A 111 -16.18 11.46 -8.70
CA LEU A 111 -17.31 11.87 -9.56
C LEU A 111 -18.67 11.42 -9.01
N ARG A 112 -18.70 10.29 -8.30
CA ARG A 112 -19.89 9.80 -7.59
C ARG A 112 -20.18 10.53 -6.28
N GLY A 113 -19.29 11.40 -5.80
CA GLY A 113 -19.37 12.00 -4.47
C GLY A 113 -19.01 11.04 -3.33
N ALA A 114 -18.37 9.91 -3.63
CA ALA A 114 -18.11 8.83 -2.67
C ALA A 114 -16.82 9.01 -1.86
N HIS A 115 -15.83 9.73 -2.37
CA HIS A 115 -14.55 9.91 -1.70
C HIS A 115 -13.96 11.28 -2.02
N PHE A 116 -13.21 11.87 -1.08
CA PHE A 116 -12.32 12.98 -1.38
C PHE A 116 -11.04 12.49 -2.07
N LEU A 117 -10.35 13.39 -2.77
CA LEU A 117 -9.02 13.11 -3.32
C LEU A 117 -8.04 12.64 -2.23
N THR A 118 -8.11 13.24 -1.04
CA THR A 118 -7.30 12.85 0.12
C THR A 118 -7.50 11.38 0.51
N HIS A 119 -8.70 10.82 0.34
CA HIS A 119 -8.95 9.41 0.65
C HIS A 119 -8.20 8.48 -0.31
N THR A 120 -8.14 8.86 -1.59
CA THR A 120 -7.38 8.14 -2.63
C THR A 120 -5.88 8.27 -2.41
N LEU A 121 -5.40 9.47 -2.06
CA LEU A 121 -3.98 9.73 -1.79
C LEU A 121 -3.48 8.95 -0.57
N TRP A 122 -4.28 8.85 0.50
CA TRP A 122 -3.96 8.00 1.64
C TRP A 122 -3.86 6.52 1.25
N SER A 123 -4.82 6.00 0.45
CA SER A 123 -4.72 4.63 -0.08
C SER A 123 -3.44 4.40 -0.87
N ALA A 124 -3.06 5.35 -1.73
CA ALA A 124 -1.85 5.26 -2.54
C ALA A 124 -0.58 5.25 -1.68
N TRP A 125 -0.52 6.12 -0.67
CA TRP A 125 0.60 6.17 0.27
C TRP A 125 0.73 4.86 1.06
N ILE A 126 -0.38 4.34 1.60
CA ILE A 126 -0.41 3.07 2.34
C ILE A 126 0.03 1.91 1.44
N ALA A 127 -0.46 1.85 0.20
CA ALA A 127 -0.07 0.81 -0.75
C ALA A 127 1.44 0.83 -1.01
N CYS A 128 2.01 2.00 -1.31
CA CYS A 128 3.46 2.16 -1.49
C CYS A 128 4.26 1.77 -0.24
N ALA A 129 3.79 2.15 0.95
CA ALA A 129 4.44 1.80 2.21
C ALA A 129 4.44 0.28 2.45
N ILE A 130 3.31 -0.40 2.21
CA ILE A 130 3.22 -1.87 2.32
C ILE A 130 4.20 -2.54 1.36
N VAL A 131 4.22 -2.13 0.08
CA VAL A 131 5.16 -2.69 -0.91
C VAL A 131 6.61 -2.46 -0.48
N LEU A 132 6.94 -1.26 -0.01
CA LEU A 132 8.28 -0.94 0.47
C LEU A 132 8.67 -1.84 1.66
N VAL A 133 7.80 -1.97 2.66
CA VAL A 133 8.04 -2.84 3.83
C VAL A 133 8.22 -4.29 3.40
N LEU A 134 7.40 -4.81 2.50
CA LEU A 134 7.53 -6.17 1.98
C LEU A 134 8.88 -6.38 1.28
N VAL A 135 9.31 -5.42 0.47
CA VAL A 135 10.64 -5.46 -0.18
C VAL A 135 11.74 -5.45 0.89
N LEU A 136 11.70 -4.54 1.85
CA LEU A 136 12.69 -4.41 2.92
C LEU A 136 12.79 -5.69 3.77
N VAL A 137 11.67 -6.22 4.24
CA VAL A 137 11.63 -7.41 5.12
C VAL A 137 12.09 -8.66 4.38
N LEU A 138 11.60 -8.87 3.15
CA LEU A 138 11.91 -10.10 2.40
C LEU A 138 13.31 -10.08 1.79
N GLN A 139 13.90 -8.91 1.52
CA GLN A 139 15.29 -8.78 1.07
C GLN A 139 16.29 -8.79 2.23
N TRP A 140 15.87 -8.43 3.44
CA TRP A 140 16.72 -8.47 4.63
C TRP A 140 17.17 -9.90 4.96
N GLN A 141 16.28 -10.89 4.83
CA GLN A 141 16.61 -12.28 5.20
C GLN A 141 17.75 -12.90 4.37
N PRO A 142 17.79 -12.78 3.03
CA PRO A 142 18.93 -13.24 2.23
C PRO A 142 20.25 -12.58 2.62
N LEU A 143 20.25 -11.27 2.92
CA LEU A 143 21.48 -10.54 3.27
C LEU A 143 22.04 -11.00 4.62
N GLN A 144 21.20 -11.22 5.61
CA GLN A 144 21.62 -11.74 6.91
C GLN A 144 22.21 -13.15 6.79
N ARG A 145 21.60 -14.02 5.98
CA ARG A 145 22.13 -15.38 5.74
C ARG A 145 23.48 -15.35 5.05
N LEU A 146 23.67 -14.48 4.06
CA LEU A 146 24.96 -14.36 3.39
C LEU A 146 26.05 -13.85 4.34
N ARG A 147 25.74 -12.85 5.17
CA ARG A 147 26.68 -12.33 6.18
C ARG A 147 27.11 -13.42 7.16
N ALA A 148 26.15 -14.16 7.72
CA ALA A 148 26.45 -15.26 8.64
C ALA A 148 27.35 -16.34 8.01
N LEU A 149 27.12 -16.70 6.74
CA LEU A 149 27.95 -17.68 6.03
C LEU A 149 29.37 -17.18 5.75
N LEU A 150 29.55 -15.87 5.54
CA LEU A 150 30.87 -15.28 5.35
C LEU A 150 31.64 -15.20 6.67
N GLU A 151 30.96 -14.79 7.75
CA GLU A 151 31.53 -14.79 9.11
C GLU A 151 31.95 -16.20 9.54
N GLU A 152 31.11 -17.23 9.31
CA GLU A 152 31.45 -18.63 9.60
C GLU A 152 32.68 -19.10 8.80
N ARG A 153 32.78 -18.72 7.52
CA ARG A 153 33.93 -19.05 6.69
C ARG A 153 35.23 -18.39 7.18
N ASP A 154 35.18 -17.11 7.53
CA ASP A 154 36.36 -16.39 8.03
C ASP A 154 36.83 -16.98 9.38
N THR A 155 35.91 -17.39 10.26
CA THR A 155 36.29 -18.06 11.53
C THR A 155 36.96 -19.41 11.33
N VAL A 156 36.59 -20.16 10.29
CA VAL A 156 37.22 -21.45 9.96
C VAL A 156 38.62 -21.22 9.38
N ASP A 157 38.79 -20.23 8.50
CA ASP A 157 40.08 -19.90 7.90
C ASP A 157 41.08 -19.34 8.94
N GLU A 158 40.63 -18.66 10.00
CA GLU A 158 41.50 -18.24 11.13
C GLU A 158 41.88 -19.39 12.09
N ALA A 159 41.09 -20.47 12.14
CA ALA A 159 41.31 -21.59 13.06
C ALA A 159 42.28 -22.66 12.53
N VAL A 160 42.72 -22.55 11.27
CA VAL A 160 43.62 -23.50 10.55
C VAL A 160 45.00 -22.90 10.38
#